data_AF-A0A1C5SRY2-F1
#
_entry.id   AF-A0A1C5SRY2-F1
#
_cell.length_a   1.000
_cell.length_b   1.000
_cell.length_c   1.000
_cell.angle_alpha   90.00
_cell.angle_beta   90.00
_cell.angle_gamma   90.00
#
_symmetry.space_group_name_H-M   'P 1'
#
loop_
_entity.id
_entity.type
_entity.pdbx_description
1 polymer ?
#
loop_
_entity_poly.entity_id
_entity_poly.type
_entity_poly.pdbx_seq_one_letter_code
_entity_poly.pdbx_strand_id
1 'polypeptide(L)'
;MKKTYRSFFCLLVVLLLSVSALPAASALFSERLYYYGTVEEISRAADGTVESVLVTAEGQETYEMVITERTQWQDHDEKTTSDPATLAVGEQICVVHDPAVMMSLPPQSVAYTVIRNFPAGTDLEQEARDAACPVKQFFARTRKAIEDWFYQTMPIAE
;
A
#
# COMPACT_ATOMS: atom_id res chain seq x y z
N MET A 1 -2.33 5.55 -53.00
CA MET A 1 -3.23 5.03 -51.94
C MET A 1 -2.62 3.95 -51.03
N LYS A 2 -1.57 3.22 -51.42
CA LYS A 2 -0.99 2.11 -50.61
C LYS A 2 -0.07 2.54 -49.45
N LYS A 3 0.45 3.77 -49.46
CA LYS A 3 1.44 4.27 -48.48
C LYS A 3 0.80 4.82 -47.20
N THR A 4 -0.36 5.45 -47.33
CA THR A 4 -1.18 5.96 -46.21
C THR A 4 -1.83 4.82 -45.42
N TYR A 5 -2.28 3.76 -46.08
CA TYR A 5 -2.91 2.61 -45.43
C TYR A 5 -1.96 1.87 -44.48
N ARG A 6 -0.68 1.74 -44.84
CA ARG A 6 0.35 1.14 -43.98
C ARG A 6 0.64 1.97 -42.73
N SER A 7 0.68 3.30 -42.86
CA SER A 7 0.93 4.20 -41.72
C SER A 7 -0.24 4.24 -40.74
N PHE A 8 -1.48 4.25 -41.25
CA PHE A 8 -2.67 4.15 -40.41
C PHE A 8 -2.79 2.77 -39.75
N PHE A 9 -2.42 1.70 -40.44
CA PHE A 9 -2.39 0.36 -39.84
C PHE A 9 -1.35 0.26 -38.72
N CYS A 10 -0.15 0.82 -38.91
CA CYS A 10 0.85 0.87 -37.83
C CYS A 10 0.39 1.73 -36.65
N LEU A 11 -0.21 2.90 -36.89
CA LEU A 11 -0.76 3.73 -35.80
C LEU A 11 -1.89 3.03 -35.06
N LEU A 12 -2.80 2.35 -35.77
CA LEU A 12 -3.90 1.58 -35.17
C LEU A 12 -3.36 0.39 -34.37
N VAL A 13 -2.34 -0.31 -34.87
CA VAL A 13 -1.68 -1.42 -34.16
C VAL A 13 -0.96 -0.93 -32.90
N VAL A 14 -0.25 0.20 -32.97
CA VAL A 14 0.37 0.82 -31.79
C VAL A 14 -0.70 1.27 -30.78
N LEU A 15 -1.80 1.86 -31.25
CA LEU A 15 -2.92 2.27 -30.39
C LEU A 15 -3.60 1.06 -29.70
N LEU A 16 -3.84 -0.02 -30.45
CA LEU A 16 -4.44 -1.25 -29.94
C LEU A 16 -3.49 -2.00 -28.98
N LEU A 17 -2.18 -1.97 -29.23
CA LEU A 17 -1.16 -2.48 -28.29
C LEU A 17 -1.09 -1.63 -27.01
N SER A 18 -1.24 -0.31 -27.11
CA SER A 18 -1.30 0.55 -25.92
C SER A 18 -2.59 0.37 -25.09
N VAL A 19 -3.71 -0.04 -25.70
CA VAL A 19 -4.98 -0.28 -25.00
C VAL A 19 -5.06 -1.69 -24.39
N SER A 20 -4.40 -2.68 -24.99
CA SER A 20 -4.30 -4.05 -24.45
C SER A 20 -3.23 -4.22 -23.36
N ALA A 21 -2.41 -3.19 -23.14
CA ALA A 21 -1.51 -3.07 -22.00
C ALA A 21 -2.12 -2.30 -20.82
N LEU A 22 -3.44 -2.08 -20.78
CA LEU A 22 -4.13 -1.98 -19.50
C LEU A 22 -4.41 -3.41 -19.05
N PRO A 23 -3.57 -4.01 -18.18
CA PRO A 23 -4.03 -5.19 -17.51
C PRO A 23 -5.26 -4.79 -16.69
N ALA A 24 -6.32 -5.58 -16.80
CA ALA A 24 -7.20 -5.81 -15.66
C ALA A 24 -6.37 -6.49 -14.55
N ALA A 25 -5.34 -5.80 -14.04
CA ALA A 25 -4.40 -6.27 -13.02
C ALA A 25 -4.96 -6.09 -11.61
N SER A 26 -6.09 -5.40 -11.47
CA SER A 26 -6.74 -5.17 -10.17
C SER A 26 -7.33 -6.43 -9.54
N ALA A 27 -7.32 -7.58 -10.24
CA ALA A 27 -7.91 -8.84 -9.76
C ALA A 27 -6.91 -9.93 -9.33
N LEU A 28 -5.60 -9.75 -9.50
CA LEU A 28 -4.60 -10.81 -9.22
C LEU A 28 -3.51 -10.44 -8.22
N PHE A 29 -3.47 -9.22 -7.70
CA PHE A 29 -2.51 -8.84 -6.66
C PHE A 29 -3.25 -8.41 -5.40
N SER A 30 -2.91 -9.05 -4.28
CA SER A 30 -3.27 -8.59 -2.95
C SER A 30 -2.51 -7.28 -2.73
N GLU A 31 -3.05 -6.17 -3.24
CA GLU A 31 -2.47 -4.84 -3.08
C GLU A 31 -2.55 -4.45 -1.61
N ARG A 32 -1.52 -4.80 -0.84
CA ARG A 32 -1.35 -4.36 0.53
C ARG A 32 -1.09 -2.85 0.50
N LEU A 33 -2.00 -2.08 1.10
CA LEU A 33 -1.85 -0.63 1.19
C LEU A 33 -1.18 -0.26 2.51
N TYR A 34 -0.21 0.65 2.44
CA TYR A 34 0.44 1.23 3.61
C TYR A 34 -0.28 2.51 4.00
N TYR A 35 -0.58 2.64 5.29
CA TYR A 35 -1.20 3.83 5.85
C TYR A 35 -0.43 4.26 7.08
N TYR A 36 0.24 5.41 6.99
CA TYR A 36 1.09 5.95 8.04
C TYR A 36 0.38 7.09 8.77
N GLY A 37 0.15 6.96 10.07
CA GLY A 37 -0.57 7.97 10.84
C GLY A 37 -0.40 7.85 12.34
N THR A 38 -1.10 8.73 13.05
CA THR A 38 -1.11 8.79 14.51
C THR A 38 -2.32 8.05 15.06
N VAL A 39 -2.13 7.30 16.14
CA VAL A 39 -3.21 6.62 16.87
C VAL A 39 -4.01 7.65 17.65
N GLU A 40 -5.29 7.80 17.32
CA GLU A 40 -6.23 8.69 18.01
C GLU A 40 -7.03 7.95 19.10
N GLU A 41 -7.41 6.71 18.82
CA GLU A 41 -8.21 5.89 19.72
C GLU A 41 -7.85 4.41 19.58
N ILE A 42 -8.00 3.66 20.67
CA ILE A 42 -7.77 2.21 20.72
C ILE A 42 -8.98 1.56 21.37
N SER A 43 -9.73 0.77 20.61
CA SER A 43 -10.78 -0.09 21.18
C SER A 43 -10.16 -1.37 21.70
N ARG A 44 -10.51 -1.74 22.94
CA ARG A 44 -10.02 -2.96 23.58
C ARG A 44 -11.20 -3.77 24.13
N ALA A 45 -11.14 -5.08 23.94
CA ALA A 45 -12.05 -6.02 24.58
C ALA A 45 -11.82 -6.06 26.10
N ALA A 46 -12.75 -6.70 26.82
CA ALA A 46 -12.70 -6.83 28.28
C ALA A 46 -11.47 -7.59 28.80
N ASP A 47 -10.86 -8.44 27.97
CA ASP A 47 -9.63 -9.18 28.27
C ASP A 47 -8.34 -8.39 27.94
N GLY A 48 -8.48 -7.17 27.40
CA GLY A 48 -7.37 -6.28 27.02
C GLY A 48 -6.92 -6.41 25.57
N THR A 49 -7.50 -7.35 24.80
CA THR A 49 -7.20 -7.53 23.36
C THR A 49 -7.58 -6.29 22.57
N VAL A 50 -6.70 -5.83 21.69
CA VAL A 50 -7.01 -4.69 20.80
C VAL A 50 -7.96 -5.17 19.70
N GLU A 51 -9.13 -4.55 19.59
CA GLU A 51 -10.15 -4.87 18.58
C GLU A 51 -10.09 -3.94 17.36
N SER A 52 -9.86 -2.65 17.61
CA SER A 52 -9.66 -1.67 16.53
C SER A 52 -8.77 -0.52 16.97
N VAL A 53 -8.15 0.13 15.99
CA VAL A 53 -7.28 1.30 16.19
C VAL A 53 -7.72 2.39 15.23
N LEU A 54 -8.07 3.57 15.77
CA LEU A 54 -8.38 4.73 14.96
C LEU A 54 -7.08 5.46 14.60
N VAL A 55 -6.80 5.58 13.30
CA VAL A 55 -5.52 6.13 12.81
C VAL A 55 -5.78 7.29 11.87
N THR A 56 -5.15 8.43 12.15
CA THR A 56 -5.22 9.64 11.32
C THR A 56 -3.87 9.97 10.72
N ALA A 57 -3.79 10.03 9.39
CA ALA A 57 -2.63 10.51 8.67
C ALA A 57 -2.78 12.01 8.39
N GLU A 58 -1.65 12.72 8.38
CA GLU A 58 -1.63 14.16 8.16
C GLU A 58 -2.14 14.51 6.75
N GLY A 59 -3.23 15.27 6.68
CA GLY A 59 -3.83 15.68 5.41
C GLY A 59 -4.64 14.58 4.70
N GLN A 60 -4.91 13.46 5.35
CA GLN A 60 -5.77 12.38 4.83
C GLN A 60 -6.95 12.10 5.77
N GLU A 61 -7.89 11.27 5.33
CA GLU A 61 -9.06 10.86 6.12
C GLU A 61 -8.69 9.88 7.24
N THR A 62 -9.38 9.93 8.37
CA THR A 62 -9.18 8.98 9.48
C THR A 62 -9.73 7.60 9.12
N TYR A 63 -8.98 6.54 9.42
CA TYR A 63 -9.39 5.14 9.24
C TYR A 63 -9.55 4.45 10.59
N GLU A 64 -10.57 3.60 10.69
CA GLU A 64 -10.65 2.62 11.77
C GLU A 64 -10.08 1.28 11.28
N MET A 65 -8.92 0.92 11.83
CA MET A 65 -8.19 -0.29 11.51
C MET A 65 -8.67 -1.44 12.40
N VAL A 66 -9.38 -2.38 11.82
CA VAL A 66 -9.89 -3.57 12.51
C VAL A 66 -8.74 -4.54 12.74
N ILE A 67 -8.49 -4.86 14.01
CA ILE A 67 -7.46 -5.81 14.42
C ILE A 67 -8.09 -7.20 14.54
N THR A 68 -7.39 -8.18 14.01
CA THR A 68 -7.81 -9.59 14.07
C THR A 68 -6.69 -10.44 14.66
N GLU A 69 -6.98 -11.69 14.96
CA GLU A 69 -5.96 -12.67 15.38
C GLU A 69 -4.85 -12.88 14.33
N ARG A 70 -5.11 -12.48 13.07
CA ARG A 70 -4.16 -12.59 11.96
C ARG A 70 -3.26 -11.35 11.83
N THR A 71 -3.58 -10.28 12.55
CA THR A 71 -2.80 -9.05 12.50
C THR A 71 -1.44 -9.27 13.13
N GLN A 72 -0.39 -8.99 12.36
CA GLN A 72 0.99 -9.10 12.82
C GLN A 72 1.44 -7.79 13.45
N TRP A 73 2.12 -7.88 14.58
CA TRP A 73 2.66 -6.72 15.29
C TRP A 73 4.18 -6.74 15.20
N GLN A 74 4.75 -5.72 14.57
CA GLN A 74 6.17 -5.66 14.27
C GLN A 74 6.73 -4.32 14.73
N ASP A 75 7.94 -4.35 15.25
CA ASP A 75 8.73 -3.14 15.37
C ASP A 75 9.46 -2.88 14.05
N HIS A 76 9.64 -1.60 13.72
CA HIS A 76 10.36 -1.20 12.50
C HIS A 76 11.78 -1.79 12.41
N ASP A 77 12.41 -2.14 13.54
CA ASP A 77 13.73 -2.76 13.52
C ASP A 77 13.76 -4.17 12.89
N GLU A 78 12.59 -4.70 12.48
CA GLU A 78 12.32 -6.00 11.85
C GLU A 78 12.86 -7.20 12.65
N LYS A 79 13.32 -6.97 13.88
CA LYS A 79 13.98 -7.97 14.73
C LYS A 79 13.09 -8.41 15.88
N THR A 80 12.07 -7.61 16.20
CA THR A 80 11.27 -7.82 17.42
C THR A 80 9.77 -7.80 17.09
N THR A 81 9.06 -8.81 17.58
CA THR A 81 7.59 -8.81 17.62
C THR A 81 7.14 -7.75 18.63
N SER A 82 6.30 -6.81 18.18
CA SER A 82 5.78 -5.75 19.04
C SER A 82 4.59 -6.25 19.85
N ASP A 83 4.45 -5.82 21.11
CA ASP A 83 3.32 -6.21 21.96
C ASP A 83 2.13 -5.23 21.79
N PRO A 84 0.96 -5.66 21.25
CA PRO A 84 -0.23 -4.81 21.13
C PRO A 84 -0.74 -4.23 22.45
N ALA A 85 -0.46 -4.88 23.58
CA ALA A 85 -0.86 -4.37 24.89
C ALA A 85 -0.19 -3.03 25.22
N THR A 86 0.99 -2.77 24.64
CA THR A 86 1.78 -1.56 24.88
C THR A 86 1.44 -0.41 23.94
N LEU A 87 0.50 -0.59 22.99
CA LEU A 87 0.07 0.46 22.08
C LEU A 87 -0.60 1.61 22.84
N ALA A 88 -0.17 2.84 22.53
CA ALA A 88 -0.67 4.05 23.17
C ALA A 88 -1.25 5.06 22.17
N VAL A 89 -2.20 5.86 22.63
CA VAL A 89 -2.72 7.02 21.88
C VAL A 89 -1.60 8.05 21.71
N GLY A 90 -1.54 8.68 20.53
CA GLY A 90 -0.48 9.60 20.11
C GLY A 90 0.74 8.92 19.49
N GLU A 91 0.78 7.59 19.44
CA GLU A 91 1.86 6.86 18.79
C GLU A 91 1.74 6.92 17.25
N GLN A 92 2.86 7.05 16.56
CA GLN A 92 2.91 6.99 15.10
C GLN A 92 3.14 5.55 14.64
N ILE A 93 2.24 5.05 13.80
CA ILE A 93 2.26 3.67 13.30
C ILE A 93 2.09 3.63 11.79
N CYS A 94 2.61 2.56 11.18
CA CYS A 94 2.33 2.22 9.79
C CYS A 94 1.48 0.96 9.75
N VAL A 95 0.30 1.04 9.16
CA VAL A 95 -0.62 -0.07 9.03
C VAL A 95 -0.64 -0.56 7.59
N VAL A 96 -0.37 -1.85 7.42
CA VAL A 96 -0.60 -2.56 6.16
C VAL A 96 -2.01 -3.12 6.20
N HIS A 97 -2.90 -2.63 5.34
CA HIS A 97 -4.33 -2.96 5.41
C HIS A 97 -4.93 -3.42 4.08
N ASP A 98 -6.16 -3.92 4.14
CA ASP A 98 -6.92 -4.38 2.98
C ASP A 98 -7.37 -3.20 2.11
N PRO A 99 -7.18 -3.26 0.77
CA PRO A 99 -7.72 -2.25 -0.14
C PRO A 99 -9.25 -2.24 -0.16
N ALA A 100 -9.90 -3.33 0.23
CA ALA A 100 -11.31 -3.35 0.51
C ALA A 100 -11.61 -2.61 1.82
N VAL A 101 -12.26 -1.47 1.69
CA VAL A 101 -12.71 -0.64 2.80
C VAL A 101 -14.23 -0.74 2.93
N MET A 102 -14.72 -0.86 4.15
CA MET A 102 -16.15 -0.86 4.46
C MET A 102 -16.71 0.56 4.30
N MET A 103 -17.94 0.66 3.77
CA MET A 103 -18.65 1.91 3.58
C MET A 103 -19.25 2.44 4.91
N SER A 104 -18.37 2.80 5.85
CA SER A 104 -18.68 3.38 7.16
C SER A 104 -18.05 4.76 7.33
N LEU A 105 -18.38 5.45 8.42
CA LEU A 105 -17.74 6.71 8.82
C LEU A 105 -17.27 6.58 10.29
N PRO A 106 -15.96 6.58 10.57
CA PRO A 106 -14.85 6.56 9.61
C PRO A 106 -14.85 5.26 8.76
N PRO A 107 -14.21 5.27 7.57
CA PRO A 107 -14.03 4.06 6.80
C PRO A 107 -13.26 3.01 7.61
N GLN A 108 -13.71 1.75 7.54
CA GLN A 108 -13.11 0.63 8.26
C GLN A 108 -12.34 -0.30 7.30
N SER A 109 -11.15 -0.75 7.71
CA SER A 109 -10.36 -1.73 6.96
C SER A 109 -9.63 -2.70 7.90
N VAL A 110 -9.39 -3.93 7.45
CA VAL A 110 -8.68 -4.94 8.23
C VAL A 110 -7.17 -4.70 8.17
N ALA A 111 -6.52 -4.65 9.33
CA ALA A 111 -5.07 -4.54 9.43
C ALA A 111 -4.42 -5.93 9.28
N TYR A 112 -3.53 -6.09 8.30
CA TYR A 112 -2.67 -7.25 8.14
C TYR A 112 -1.43 -7.17 9.02
N THR A 113 -0.79 -6.00 9.05
CA THR A 113 0.41 -5.74 9.85
C THR A 113 0.33 -4.35 10.45
N VAL A 114 0.66 -4.23 11.73
CA VAL A 114 0.88 -2.96 12.42
C VAL A 114 2.37 -2.86 12.72
N ILE A 115 3.02 -1.86 12.14
CA ILE A 115 4.44 -1.57 12.33
C ILE A 115 4.55 -0.36 13.25
N ARG A 116 5.40 -0.48 14.28
CA ARG A 116 5.55 0.50 15.37
C ARG A 116 7.00 0.95 15.51
N ASN A 117 7.22 1.91 16.41
CA ASN A 117 8.54 2.36 16.85
C ASN A 117 9.42 2.98 15.74
N PHE A 118 8.82 3.79 14.86
CA PHE A 118 9.58 4.59 13.89
C PHE A 118 10.31 5.74 14.61
N PRO A 119 11.63 5.91 14.40
CA PRO A 119 12.34 7.01 15.02
C PRO A 119 11.95 8.34 14.35
N ALA A 120 11.47 9.29 15.15
CA ALA A 120 10.95 10.56 14.67
C ALA A 120 12.02 11.41 13.96
N GLY A 121 11.63 12.07 12.86
CA GLY A 121 12.48 12.96 12.07
C GLY A 121 13.61 12.25 11.32
N THR A 122 13.49 10.94 11.10
CA THR A 122 14.49 10.14 10.38
C THR A 122 14.03 9.80 8.97
N ASP A 123 14.99 9.40 8.14
CA ASP A 123 14.73 8.90 6.78
C ASP A 123 13.75 7.71 6.78
N LEU A 124 13.72 6.93 7.87
CA LEU A 124 12.84 5.76 8.02
C LEU A 124 11.37 6.15 8.22
N GLU A 125 11.12 7.21 9.00
CA GLU A 125 9.77 7.79 9.09
C GLU A 125 9.34 8.34 7.73
N GLN A 126 10.24 9.05 7.04
CA GLN A 126 9.93 9.60 5.73
C GLN A 126 9.69 8.50 4.69
N GLU A 127 10.43 7.39 4.75
CA GLU A 127 10.23 6.22 3.91
C GLU A 127 8.86 5.57 4.17
N ALA A 128 8.44 5.44 5.43
CA ALA A 128 7.12 4.92 5.76
C ALA A 128 5.99 5.84 5.27
N ARG A 129 6.15 7.16 5.41
CA ARG A 129 5.23 8.17 4.86
C ARG A 129 5.20 8.12 3.33
N ASP A 130 6.35 7.95 2.70
CA ASP A 130 6.49 7.84 1.25
C ASP A 130 5.87 6.56 0.71
N ALA A 131 6.04 5.45 1.43
CA ALA A 131 5.40 4.18 1.14
C ALA A 131 3.88 4.28 1.28
N ALA A 132 3.36 5.09 2.21
CA ALA A 132 1.93 5.36 2.34
C ALA A 132 1.39 6.36 1.28
N CYS A 133 2.27 7.14 0.64
CA CYS A 133 1.88 8.14 -0.35
C CYS A 133 1.41 7.49 -1.67
N PRO A 134 0.12 7.66 -2.08
CA PRO A 134 -0.41 7.02 -3.28
C PRO A 134 0.33 7.42 -4.57
N VAL A 135 0.79 8.68 -4.64
CA VAL A 135 1.52 9.20 -5.80
C VAL A 135 2.89 8.56 -5.92
N LYS A 136 3.62 8.40 -4.81
CA LYS A 136 4.94 7.74 -4.82
C LYS A 136 4.81 6.25 -5.09
N GLN A 137 3.79 5.59 -4.53
CA GLN A 137 3.47 4.20 -4.87
C GLN A 137 3.20 4.03 -6.38
N PHE A 138 2.42 4.93 -6.98
CA PHE A 138 2.15 4.88 -8.42
C PHE A 138 3.44 4.92 -9.25
N PHE A 139 4.32 5.89 -8.99
CA PHE A 139 5.59 5.98 -9.71
C PHE A 139 6.52 4.79 -9.46
N ALA A 140 6.61 4.29 -8.22
CA ALA A 140 7.39 3.11 -7.90
C ALA A 140 6.87 1.86 -8.65
N ARG A 141 5.55 1.66 -8.71
CA ARG A 141 4.91 0.58 -9.47
C ARG A 141 5.17 0.72 -10.97
N THR A 142 5.01 1.92 -11.54
CA THR A 142 5.29 2.16 -12.96
C THR A 142 6.74 1.86 -13.30
N ARG A 143 7.69 2.32 -12.47
CA ARG A 143 9.11 2.04 -12.67
C ARG A 143 9.40 0.54 -12.64
N LYS A 144 8.90 -0.17 -11.63
CA LYS A 144 9.09 -1.63 -11.51
C LYS A 144 8.49 -2.39 -12.70
N ALA A 145 7.29 -2.01 -13.14
CA ALA A 145 6.67 -2.62 -14.31
C ALA A 145 7.48 -2.42 -15.59
N ILE A 146 8.12 -1.25 -15.76
CA ILE A 146 9.03 -0.98 -16.87
C ILE A 146 10.32 -1.82 -16.76
N GLU A 147 10.90 -1.92 -15.56
CA GLU A 147 12.10 -2.73 -15.30
C GLU A 147 11.82 -4.23 -15.57
N ASP A 148 10.72 -4.77 -15.03
CA ASP A 148 10.31 -6.16 -15.24
C ASP A 148 10.05 -6.45 -16.73
N TRP A 149 9.38 -5.54 -17.43
CA TRP A 149 9.19 -5.65 -18.89
C TRP A 149 10.52 -5.65 -19.63
N PHE A 150 11.47 -4.80 -19.24
CA PHE A 150 12.80 -4.74 -19.83
C PHE A 150 13.55 -6.07 -19.65
N TYR A 151 13.55 -6.65 -18.45
CA TYR A 151 14.20 -7.94 -18.19
C TYR A 151 13.54 -9.12 -18.91
N GLN A 152 12.21 -9.10 -19.09
CA GLN A 152 11.48 -10.15 -19.81
C GLN A 152 11.65 -10.09 -21.32
N THR A 153 11.90 -8.90 -21.87
CA THR A 153 11.97 -8.68 -23.33
C THR A 153 13.39 -8.57 -23.87
N MET A 154 14.40 -8.50 -23.00
CA MET A 154 15.80 -8.52 -23.42
C MET A 154 16.17 -9.93 -23.92
N PRO A 155 16.63 -10.08 -25.17
CA PRO A 155 17.17 -11.35 -25.63
C PRO A 155 18.45 -11.66 -24.84
N ILE A 156 18.52 -12.85 -24.23
CA ILE A 156 19.74 -13.36 -23.62
C ILE A 156 20.74 -13.54 -24.77
N ALA A 157 21.78 -12.72 -24.82
CA ALA A 157 22.87 -12.90 -25.76
C ALA A 157 23.70 -14.11 -25.30
N GLU A 158 23.56 -15.24 -26.01
CA GLU A 158 24.51 -16.36 -25.98
C GLU A 158 25.78 -16.03 -26.76
#